data_AF-A0A4Y1ZH24-F1
#
_entry.id   AF-A0A4Y1ZH24-F1
#
_cell.length_a   1.000
_cell.length_b   1.000
_cell.length_c   1.000
_cell.angle_alpha   90.00
_cell.angle_beta   90.00
_cell.angle_gamma   90.00
#
_symmetry.space_group_name_H-M   'P 1'
#
loop_
_entity.id
_entity.type
_entity.pdbx_description
1 polymer ?
#
loop_
_entity_poly.entity_id
_entity_poly.type
_entity_poly.pdbx_seq_one_letter_code
_entity_poly.pdbx_strand_id
1 'polypeptide(L)'
;MNHIYAKRSLVLPLAKHEKRKIQKRLVLIKPRNVKNWEPDSPAGRLTLFLGRTELASLPIYYKQAKKKESHFWSRFSGLFQSILTGTNQ
;
A
#
# COMPACT_ATOMS: atom_id res chain seq x y z
N MET A 1 6.83 2.40 5.80
CA MET A 1 7.23 1.45 4.75
C MET A 1 6.34 0.22 4.88
N ASN A 2 5.41 0.02 3.93
CA ASN A 2 4.64 -1.20 3.61
C ASN A 2 3.39 -0.77 2.82
N HIS A 3 3.50 -0.75 1.49
CA HIS A 3 2.43 -0.26 0.61
C HIS A 3 1.54 -1.38 0.06
N ILE A 4 1.91 -2.65 0.22
CA ILE A 4 1.11 -3.79 -0.22
C ILE A 4 0.39 -4.48 0.95
N TYR A 5 -0.85 -4.89 0.74
CA TYR A 5 -1.67 -5.53 1.78
C TYR A 5 -2.66 -6.53 1.19
N ALA A 6 -3.09 -7.49 2.01
CA ALA A 6 -4.24 -8.35 1.71
C ALA A 6 -5.48 -7.79 2.41
N LYS A 7 -6.63 -7.80 1.74
CA LYS A 7 -7.91 -7.33 2.34
C LYS A 7 -8.45 -8.25 3.44
N ARG A 8 -8.02 -9.51 3.46
CA ARG A 8 -8.49 -10.53 4.40
C ARG A 8 -7.32 -11.31 4.98
N SER A 9 -7.49 -11.74 6.22
CA SER A 9 -6.63 -12.74 6.84
C SER A 9 -6.94 -14.13 6.31
N LEU A 10 -5.93 -14.97 6.20
CA LEU A 10 -6.06 -16.38 5.84
C LEU A 10 -5.57 -17.22 7.01
N VAL A 11 -6.42 -18.14 7.45
CA VAL A 11 -6.14 -19.10 8.51
C VAL A 11 -6.23 -20.49 7.90
N LEU A 12 -5.19 -21.31 8.11
CA LEU A 12 -5.12 -22.67 7.61
C LEU A 12 -4.88 -23.64 8.77
N PRO A 13 -5.67 -24.71 8.89
CA PRO A 13 -5.42 -25.76 9.87
C PRO A 13 -4.23 -26.61 9.38
N LEU A 14 -3.07 -26.42 9.97
CA LEU A 14 -1.83 -27.10 9.58
C LEU A 14 -1.25 -27.85 10.77
N ALA A 15 -0.67 -29.02 10.51
CA ALA A 15 0.11 -29.72 11.51
C ALA A 15 1.39 -28.94 11.86
N LYS A 16 1.92 -29.16 13.07
CA LYS A 16 3.13 -28.45 13.56
C LYS A 16 4.33 -28.57 12.61
N HIS A 17 4.49 -29.74 11.97
CA HIS A 17 5.58 -30.01 11.05
C HIS A 17 5.38 -29.35 9.67
N GLU A 18 4.13 -29.18 9.23
CA GLU A 18 3.80 -28.55 7.95
C GLU A 18 3.99 -27.04 7.99
N LYS A 19 3.70 -26.40 9.13
CA LYS A 19 3.87 -24.96 9.33
C LYS A 19 5.29 -24.49 8.97
N ARG A 20 6.31 -25.31 9.24
CA ARG A 20 7.73 -25.00 8.95
C ARG A 20 8.10 -25.17 7.47
N LYS A 21 7.27 -25.88 6.70
CA LYS A 21 7.51 -26.20 5.28
C LYS A 21 6.71 -25.32 4.33
N ILE A 22 5.90 -24.39 4.84
CA ILE A 22 5.13 -23.48 4.00
C ILE A 22 6.05 -22.54 3.23
N GLN A 23 5.83 -22.48 1.93
CA GLN A 23 6.47 -21.55 1.03
C GLN A 23 5.46 -20.47 0.62
N LYS A 24 5.91 -19.22 0.61
CA LYS A 24 5.11 -18.06 0.20
C LYS A 24 5.67 -17.53 -1.10
N ARG A 25 4.82 -17.40 -2.13
CA ARG A 25 5.20 -16.83 -3.43
C ARG A 25 4.37 -15.60 -3.72
N LEU A 26 5.02 -14.44 -3.73
CA LEU A 26 4.41 -13.17 -4.10
C LEU A 26 4.69 -12.89 -5.58
N VAL A 27 3.63 -12.68 -6.36
CA VAL A 27 3.71 -12.29 -7.77
C VAL A 27 2.99 -10.95 -7.93
N LEU A 28 3.70 -9.93 -8.39
CA LEU A 28 3.15 -8.60 -8.63
C LEU A 28 3.04 -8.34 -10.13
N ILE A 29 2.04 -7.54 -10.50
CA ILE A 29 1.86 -7.12 -11.89
C ILE A 29 2.94 -6.09 -12.24
N LYS A 30 3.64 -6.34 -13.34
CA LYS A 30 4.69 -5.43 -13.82
C LYS A 30 4.05 -4.17 -14.41
N PRO A 31 4.50 -2.96 -14.05
CA PRO A 31 4.03 -1.73 -14.68
C PRO A 31 4.30 -1.75 -16.20
N ARG A 32 3.29 -1.37 -16.99
CA ARG A 32 3.44 -1.18 -18.45
C ARG A 32 4.18 0.12 -18.79
N ASN A 33 3.98 1.15 -17.98
CA ASN A 33 4.66 2.44 -18.07
C ASN A 33 5.01 2.90 -16.66
N VAL A 34 6.24 3.40 -16.46
CA VAL A 34 6.72 3.86 -15.15
C VAL A 34 6.28 5.31 -14.87
N LYS A 35 6.07 6.11 -15.93
CA LYS A 35 5.65 7.51 -15.80
C LYS A 35 4.15 7.54 -15.46
N ASN A 36 3.81 8.08 -14.29
CA ASN A 36 2.44 8.11 -13.73
C ASN A 36 1.81 6.72 -13.58
N TRP A 37 2.61 5.73 -13.15
CA TRP A 37 2.10 4.38 -12.94
C TRP A 37 1.09 4.33 -11.79
N GLU A 38 -0.11 3.89 -12.11
CA GLU A 38 -1.10 3.45 -11.13
C GLU A 38 -1.15 1.92 -11.10
N PRO A 39 -0.97 1.29 -9.92
CA PRO A 39 -1.04 -0.15 -9.81
C PRO A 39 -2.48 -0.63 -10.02
N ASP A 40 -2.61 -1.70 -10.81
CA ASP A 40 -3.88 -2.40 -10.98
C ASP A 40 -4.44 -2.87 -9.62
N SER A 41 -5.76 -3.07 -9.56
CA SER A 41 -6.44 -3.59 -8.37
C SER A 41 -7.15 -4.89 -8.72
N PRO A 42 -6.66 -6.06 -8.25
CA PRO A 42 -5.50 -6.25 -7.36
C PRO A 42 -4.14 -6.04 -8.05
N ALA A 43 -3.14 -5.61 -7.28
CA ALA A 43 -1.77 -5.33 -7.74
C ALA A 43 -0.92 -6.60 -7.92
N GLY A 44 -1.46 -7.75 -7.53
CA GLY A 44 -0.81 -9.04 -7.61
C GLY A 44 -1.50 -10.10 -6.77
N ARG A 45 -0.78 -11.18 -6.49
CA ARG A 45 -1.26 -12.30 -5.68
C ARG A 45 -0.16 -12.88 -4.81
N LEU A 46 -0.55 -13.37 -3.64
CA LEU A 46 0.27 -14.15 -2.74
C LEU A 46 -0.26 -15.58 -2.72
N THR A 47 0.56 -16.53 -3.14
CA THR A 47 0.21 -17.95 -3.13
C THR A 47 1.02 -18.68 -2.06
N LEU A 48 0.35 -19.54 -1.30
CA LEU A 48 0.95 -20.40 -0.29
C LEU A 48 1.08 -21.83 -0.84
N PHE A 49 2.25 -22.42 -0.68
CA PHE A 49 2.55 -23.77 -1.11
C PHE A 49 3.03 -24.63 0.06
N LEU A 50 2.71 -25.92 0.01
CA LEU A 50 3.30 -26.96 0.84
C LEU A 50 3.91 -28.02 -0.08
N GLY A 51 5.22 -28.01 -0.20
CA GLY A 51 5.91 -28.79 -1.23
C GLY A 51 5.49 -28.32 -2.63
N ARG A 52 4.87 -29.21 -3.41
CA ARG A 52 4.39 -28.91 -4.78
C ARG A 52 2.91 -28.52 -4.83
N THR A 53 2.20 -28.57 -3.71
CA THR A 53 0.76 -28.33 -3.66
C THR A 53 0.47 -26.88 -3.31
N GLU A 54 -0.36 -26.21 -4.12
CA GLU A 54 -0.93 -24.90 -3.80
C GLU A 54 -2.02 -25.07 -2.74
N LEU A 55 -1.86 -24.41 -1.59
CA LEU A 55 -2.82 -24.45 -0.50
C LEU A 55 -3.87 -23.36 -0.62
N ALA A 56 -3.43 -22.14 -0.96
CA ALA A 56 -4.30 -20.98 -1.04
C ALA A 56 -3.65 -19.83 -1.81
N SER A 57 -4.50 -18.96 -2.36
CA SER A 57 -4.11 -17.75 -3.06
C SER A 57 -4.88 -16.53 -2.53
N LEU A 58 -4.18 -15.42 -2.33
CA LEU A 58 -4.73 -14.17 -1.83
C LEU A 58 -4.43 -13.02 -2.78
N PRO A 59 -5.43 -12.22 -3.18
CA PRO A 59 -5.19 -11.00 -3.92
C PRO A 59 -4.46 -9.98 -3.04
N ILE A 60 -3.43 -9.34 -3.62
CA ILE A 60 -2.62 -8.31 -2.97
C ILE A 60 -2.96 -6.96 -3.59
N TYR A 61 -3.14 -5.96 -2.75
CA TYR A 61 -3.54 -4.60 -3.12
C TYR A 61 -2.44 -3.61 -2.74
N TYR A 62 -2.40 -2.48 -3.44
CA TYR A 62 -1.48 -1.39 -3.14
C TYR A 62 -2.23 -0.22 -2.48
N LYS A 63 -1.68 0.32 -1.38
CA LYS A 63 -2.17 1.50 -0.68
C LYS A 63 -1.45 2.72 -1.22
N GLN A 64 -2.14 3.49 -2.06
CA GLN A 64 -1.64 4.79 -2.53
C GLN A 64 -1.44 5.75 -1.35
N ALA A 65 -0.32 6.47 -1.33
CA ALA A 65 -0.10 7.52 -0.36
C ALA A 65 -1.08 8.67 -0.65
N LYS A 66 -1.89 9.07 0.34
CA LYS A 66 -2.73 10.27 0.19
C LYS A 66 -1.80 11.46 -0.06
N LYS A 67 -1.97 12.17 -1.19
CA LYS A 67 -1.31 13.46 -1.43
C LYS A 67 -1.65 14.36 -0.25
N LYS A 68 -0.63 14.79 0.50
CA LYS A 68 -0.78 15.74 1.60
C LYS A 68 -1.36 17.02 0.99
N GLU A 69 -2.56 17.39 1.41
CA GLU A 69 -3.25 18.57 0.89
C GLU A 69 -2.38 19.82 1.08
N SER A 70 -2.18 20.57 0.00
CA SER A 70 -1.53 21.89 -0.02
C SER A 70 -2.25 22.95 0.84
N HIS A 71 -3.43 22.63 1.38
CA HIS A 71 -4.29 23.54 2.13
C HIS A 71 -3.74 23.97 3.50
N PHE A 72 -2.76 23.24 4.04
CA PHE A 72 -2.14 23.67 5.29
C PHE A 72 -1.29 24.93 5.11
N TRP A 73 -0.51 25.07 4.03
CA TRP A 73 0.35 26.25 3.81
C TRP A 73 -0.43 27.53 3.44
N SER A 74 -1.53 27.40 2.71
CA SER A 74 -2.35 28.55 2.29
C SER A 74 -3.04 29.26 3.45
N ARG A 75 -3.25 28.58 4.58
CA ARG A 75 -3.83 29.18 5.79
C ARG A 75 -2.79 29.93 6.63
N PHE A 76 -1.53 29.51 6.62
CA PHE A 76 -0.47 30.22 7.34
C PHE A 76 -0.02 31.49 6.62
N SER A 77 0.05 31.50 5.28
CA SER A 77 0.46 32.70 4.53
C SER A 77 -0.50 33.89 4.68
N GLY A 78 -1.80 33.64 4.87
CA GLY A 78 -2.80 34.70 5.08
C GLY A 78 -2.64 35.44 6.41
N LEU A 79 -2.14 34.76 7.46
CA LEU A 79 -1.90 35.39 8.77
C LEU A 79 -0.66 36.29 8.76
N PHE A 80 0.38 35.94 8.00
CA PHE A 80 1.58 36.79 7.86
C PHE A 80 1.33 38.07 7.06
N GLN A 81 0.43 38.03 6.07
CA GLN A 81 0.01 39.24 5.33
C GLN A 81 -0.64 40.27 6.26
N SER A 82 -1.52 39.82 7.18
CA SER A 82 -2.20 40.70 8.13
C SER A 82 -1.27 41.37 9.15
N ILE A 83 -0.11 40.78 9.45
CA ILE A 83 0.87 41.37 10.37
C ILE A 83 1.78 42.38 9.65
N LEU A 84 2.02 42.19 8.35
CA LEU A 84 2.84 43.10 7.53
C LEU A 84 2.07 44.32 7.00
N THR A 85 0.74 44.27 6.90
CA THR A 85 -0.09 45.42 6.46
C THR A 85 -0.68 46.27 7.60
N GLY A 86 -0.43 45.91 8.87
CA GLY A 86 -0.92 46.62 10.06
C GLY A 86 -0.06 47.81 10.52
N THR A 87 0.85 48.32 9.69
CA THR A 87 1.64 49.53 9.99
C THR A 87 1.49 50.50 8.83
N ASN A 88 0.36 51.22 8.82
CA ASN A 88 0.18 52.56 8.26
C ASN A 88 -1.30 52.94 8.38
N GLN A 89 -1.70 53.37 9.58
CA GLN A 89 -2.64 54.48 9.80
C GLN A 89 -2.35 55.10 11.17
#